data_AF-A0A4U9D793-F1
#
_entry.id   AF-A0A4U9D793-F1
#
_cell.length_a   1.000
_cell.length_b   1.000
_cell.length_c   1.000
_cell.angle_alpha   90.00
_cell.angle_beta   90.00
_cell.angle_gamma   90.00
#
_symmetry.space_group_name_H-M   'P 1'
#
loop_
_entity.id
_entity.type
_entity.pdbx_description
1 polymer ?
#
loop_
_entity_poly.entity_id
_entity_poly.type
_entity_poly.pdbx_seq_one_letter_code
_entity_poly.pdbx_strand_id
1 'polypeptide(L)'
;MLFLTVSTGVGGGVVSRGRLHTGSGGLAGHCGHTLADPHGPRCGCGRTGCVEAVASGRGIAAAAEGELSGLDAKAIFSRAAQGNPQAERLMWRSAQALGAADCRPESRYRLSARGGWRQRGLAGGYLPLVNEYLLQEPAVYHVPLREAYYRHDAGLLGAALWGQGENE
;
A
#
# COMPACT_ATOMS: atom_id res chain seq x y z
N MET A 1 -4.63 -13.96 5.06
CA MET A 1 -4.08 -13.21 3.91
C MET A 1 -4.60 -11.79 3.96
N LEU A 2 -3.72 -10.81 3.98
CA LEU A 2 -4.03 -9.41 3.71
C LEU A 2 -3.65 -9.10 2.27
N PHE A 3 -4.57 -8.50 1.53
CA PHE A 3 -4.31 -7.86 0.25
C PHE A 3 -4.25 -6.36 0.46
N LEU A 4 -3.24 -5.69 -0.07
CA LEU A 4 -3.10 -4.24 -0.03
C LEU A 4 -3.01 -3.69 -1.45
N THR A 5 -3.70 -2.59 -1.72
CA THR A 5 -3.53 -1.81 -2.95
C THR A 5 -2.84 -0.49 -2.62
N VAL A 6 -1.76 -0.16 -3.34
CA VAL A 6 -1.11 1.15 -3.25
C VAL A 6 -1.15 1.78 -4.64
N SER A 7 -1.83 2.91 -4.74
CA SER A 7 -2.11 3.61 -5.98
C SER A 7 -2.31 5.10 -5.66
N THR A 8 -3.33 5.75 -6.19
CA THR A 8 -3.78 7.07 -5.74
C THR A 8 -4.11 7.10 -4.25
N GLY A 9 -4.60 5.98 -3.69
CA GLY A 9 -4.85 5.77 -2.26
C GLY A 9 -4.20 4.49 -1.73
N VAL A 10 -4.57 4.10 -0.52
CA VAL A 10 -4.21 2.80 0.07
C VAL A 10 -5.48 2.04 0.46
N GLY A 11 -5.74 0.93 -0.22
CA GLY A 11 -6.86 0.04 0.07
C GLY A 11 -6.39 -1.31 0.62
N GLY A 12 -7.31 -2.07 1.20
CA GLY A 12 -6.99 -3.42 1.65
C GLY A 12 -8.19 -4.34 1.71
N GLY A 13 -7.90 -5.63 1.86
CA GLY A 13 -8.90 -6.68 2.04
C GLY A 13 -8.31 -7.84 2.84
N VAL A 14 -9.08 -8.36 3.80
CA VAL A 14 -8.62 -9.44 4.69
C VAL A 14 -9.37 -10.72 4.37
N VAL A 15 -8.62 -11.80 4.13
CA VAL A 15 -9.15 -13.15 3.99
C VAL A 15 -8.56 -14.02 5.10
N SER A 16 -9.40 -14.60 5.96
CA SER A 16 -8.97 -15.57 6.97
C SER A 16 -9.78 -16.84 6.84
N ARG A 17 -9.12 -17.99 7.02
CA ARG A 17 -9.76 -19.32 6.90
C ARG A 17 -10.59 -19.47 5.60
N GLY A 18 -10.08 -18.95 4.49
CA GLY A 18 -10.74 -19.00 3.18
C GLY A 18 -11.90 -18.02 2.98
N ARG A 19 -12.26 -17.21 3.99
CA ARG A 19 -13.40 -16.29 3.92
C ARG A 19 -12.95 -14.83 3.85
N LEU A 20 -13.57 -14.05 2.95
CA LEU A 20 -13.40 -12.61 2.91
C LEU A 20 -14.07 -11.98 4.14
N HIS A 21 -13.33 -11.14 4.86
CA HIS A 21 -13.86 -10.36 5.96
C HIS A 21 -14.29 -8.99 5.44
N THR A 22 -15.59 -8.74 5.47
CA THR A 22 -16.20 -7.44 5.17
C THR A 22 -16.50 -6.65 6.45
N GLY A 23 -16.76 -7.36 7.56
CA GLY A 23 -17.21 -6.75 8.81
C GLY A 23 -18.68 -6.35 8.75
N SER A 24 -19.32 -6.13 9.89
CA SER A 24 -20.76 -5.84 9.98
C SER A 24 -21.18 -4.56 9.24
N GLY A 25 -20.27 -3.59 9.10
CA GLY A 25 -20.49 -2.35 8.37
C GLY A 25 -19.68 -2.22 7.07
N GLY A 26 -19.08 -3.31 6.57
CA GLY A 26 -18.26 -3.25 5.35
C GLY A 26 -16.90 -2.55 5.50
N LEU A 27 -16.46 -2.26 6.74
CA LEU A 27 -15.24 -1.50 7.01
C LEU A 27 -13.99 -2.36 7.22
N ALA A 28 -14.12 -3.70 7.24
CA ALA A 28 -12.96 -4.56 7.44
C ALA A 28 -11.99 -4.43 6.25
N GLY A 29 -10.69 -4.30 6.54
CA GLY A 29 -9.65 -4.14 5.52
C GLY A 29 -9.34 -2.70 5.12
N HIS A 30 -9.95 -1.69 5.74
CA HIS A 30 -9.61 -0.26 5.56
C HIS A 30 -8.24 0.14 6.17
N CYS A 31 -7.20 -0.61 5.83
CA CYS A 31 -5.84 -0.46 6.33
C CYS A 31 -5.18 0.86 5.95
N GLY A 32 -5.62 1.52 4.88
CA GLY A 32 -5.14 2.85 4.54
C GLY A 32 -5.45 3.91 5.60
N HIS A 33 -6.42 3.68 6.49
CA HIS A 33 -6.83 4.65 7.52
C HIS A 33 -6.42 4.25 8.94
N THR A 34 -5.56 3.24 9.09
CA THR A 34 -4.83 3.01 10.34
C THR A 34 -3.74 4.06 10.53
N LEU A 35 -3.26 4.20 11.76
CA LEU A 35 -2.22 5.16 12.11
C LEU A 35 -0.86 4.69 11.55
N ALA A 36 -0.17 5.60 10.86
CA ALA A 36 1.23 5.46 10.47
C ALA A 36 2.12 6.42 11.28
N ASP A 37 1.69 7.66 11.47
CA ASP A 37 2.48 8.69 12.15
C ASP A 37 1.55 9.69 12.87
N PRO A 38 1.50 9.74 14.22
CA PRO A 38 0.62 10.66 14.94
C PRO A 38 0.91 12.14 14.68
N HIS A 39 2.08 12.48 14.15
CA HIS A 39 2.48 13.83 13.75
C HIS A 39 2.48 14.00 12.22
N GLY A 40 1.95 13.02 11.49
CA GLY A 40 1.89 13.02 10.04
C GLY A 40 0.85 13.97 9.44
N PRO A 41 0.68 13.94 8.12
CA PRO A 41 -0.28 14.80 7.42
C PRO A 41 -1.74 14.46 7.76
N ARG A 42 -2.64 15.43 7.61
CA ARG A 42 -4.09 15.17 7.64
C ARG A 42 -4.50 14.32 6.44
N CYS A 43 -5.24 13.25 6.71
CA CYS A 43 -5.85 12.40 5.70
C CYS A 43 -7.19 13.00 5.25
N GLY A 44 -7.59 12.70 4.01
CA GLY A 44 -8.90 13.08 3.48
C GLY A 44 -10.09 12.48 4.26
N CYS A 45 -9.88 11.42 5.05
CA CYS A 45 -10.91 10.88 5.95
C CYS A 45 -11.11 11.69 7.23
N GLY A 46 -10.33 12.76 7.45
CA GLY A 46 -10.41 13.65 8.62
C GLY A 46 -9.46 13.30 9.77
N ARG A 47 -8.86 12.10 9.78
CA ARG A 47 -7.83 11.70 10.75
C ARG A 47 -6.46 12.30 10.41
N THR A 48 -5.57 12.38 11.40
CA THR A 48 -4.16 12.73 11.22
C THR A 48 -3.33 11.46 11.15
N GLY A 49 -2.36 11.42 10.22
CA GLY A 49 -1.35 10.39 10.27
C GLY A 49 -1.72 9.05 9.66
N CYS A 50 -2.73 9.00 8.79
CA CYS A 50 -3.12 7.73 8.18
C CYS A 50 -2.03 7.16 7.26
N VAL A 51 -1.94 5.83 7.16
CA VAL A 51 -1.08 5.14 6.19
C VAL A 51 -1.29 5.68 4.78
N GLU A 52 -2.54 5.91 4.35
CA GLU A 52 -2.85 6.48 3.03
C GLU A 52 -2.25 7.87 2.85
N ALA A 53 -2.29 8.71 3.89
CA ALA A 53 -1.80 10.08 3.80
C ALA A 53 -0.26 10.16 3.65
N VAL A 54 0.44 9.08 4.01
CA VAL A 54 1.91 8.97 3.88
C VAL A 54 2.32 8.13 2.68
N ALA A 55 1.74 6.93 2.54
CA ALA A 55 2.21 5.89 1.63
C ALA A 55 1.56 5.92 0.24
N SER A 56 0.39 6.54 0.08
CA SER A 56 -0.26 6.60 -1.23
C SER A 56 0.51 7.48 -2.21
N GLY A 57 0.21 7.33 -3.50
CA GLY A 57 0.73 8.23 -4.52
C GLY A 57 0.36 9.69 -4.28
N ARG A 58 -0.84 9.96 -3.72
CA ARG A 58 -1.22 11.32 -3.28
C ARG A 58 -0.36 11.80 -2.11
N GLY A 59 -0.11 10.93 -1.13
CA GLY A 59 0.75 11.25 0.02
C GLY A 59 2.20 11.56 -0.38
N ILE A 60 2.76 10.75 -1.27
CA ILE A 60 4.11 10.95 -1.83
C ILE A 60 4.18 12.29 -2.58
N ALA A 61 3.23 12.56 -3.47
CA ALA A 61 3.19 13.81 -4.24
C ALA A 61 2.99 15.04 -3.34
N ALA A 62 2.13 14.94 -2.32
CA ALA A 62 1.87 16.05 -1.40
C ALA A 62 3.06 16.39 -0.49
N ALA A 63 3.94 15.43 -0.22
CA ALA A 63 5.16 15.63 0.55
C ALA A 63 6.37 16.06 -0.30
N ALA A 64 6.20 16.18 -1.62
CA ALA A 64 7.26 16.64 -2.50
C ALA A 64 7.41 18.16 -2.45
N GLU A 65 8.66 18.61 -2.38
CA GLU A 65 9.03 20.02 -2.25
C GLU A 65 10.04 20.41 -3.33
N GLY A 66 10.32 21.71 -3.47
CA GLY A 66 11.32 22.21 -4.41
C GLY A 66 11.08 21.71 -5.84
N GLU A 67 12.09 21.11 -6.46
CA GLU A 67 12.04 20.61 -7.83
C GLU A 67 11.10 19.42 -8.05
N LEU A 68 10.68 18.74 -6.98
CA LEU A 68 9.73 17.63 -7.05
C LEU A 68 8.28 18.08 -6.83
N SER A 69 8.07 19.33 -6.40
CA SER A 69 6.74 19.85 -6.13
C SER A 69 5.86 19.84 -7.38
N GLY A 70 4.61 19.41 -7.22
CA GLY A 70 3.64 19.29 -8.32
C GLY A 70 3.83 18.06 -9.22
N LEU A 71 4.88 17.26 -9.02
CA LEU A 71 5.05 15.99 -9.72
C LEU A 71 4.10 14.93 -9.15
N ASP A 72 3.59 14.07 -10.03
CA ASP A 72 2.88 12.88 -9.59
C ASP A 72 3.87 11.84 -9.01
N ALA A 73 3.33 10.87 -8.27
CA ALA A 73 4.17 9.84 -7.68
C ALA A 73 4.95 9.04 -8.74
N LYS A 74 4.41 8.84 -9.95
CA LYS A 74 5.13 8.11 -11.02
C LYS A 74 6.41 8.85 -11.43
N ALA A 75 6.37 10.17 -11.55
CA ALA A 75 7.51 11.01 -11.83
C ALA A 75 8.50 11.01 -10.65
N ILE A 76 8.02 11.14 -9.41
CA ILE A 76 8.87 11.09 -8.21
C ILE A 76 9.62 9.75 -8.12
N PHE A 77 8.95 8.63 -8.34
CA PHE A 77 9.61 7.32 -8.42
C PHE A 77 10.68 7.27 -9.50
N SER A 78 10.43 7.88 -10.66
CA SER A 78 11.42 7.93 -11.75
C SER A 78 12.65 8.75 -11.33
N ARG A 79 12.49 9.79 -10.50
CA ARG A 79 13.60 10.55 -9.91
C ARG A 79 14.35 9.74 -8.86
N ALA A 80 13.66 8.96 -8.03
CA ALA A 80 14.32 8.06 -7.08
C ALA A 80 15.21 7.05 -7.79
N ALA A 81 14.73 6.45 -8.90
CA ALA A 81 15.54 5.55 -9.72
C ALA A 81 16.76 6.23 -10.40
N GLN A 82 16.80 7.56 -10.42
CA GLN A 82 17.92 8.37 -10.91
C GLN A 82 18.84 8.85 -9.78
N GLY A 83 18.62 8.41 -8.54
CA GLY A 83 19.43 8.81 -7.38
C GLY A 83 19.04 10.15 -6.76
N ASN A 84 17.83 10.65 -7.02
CA ASN A 84 17.37 11.88 -6.37
C ASN A 84 17.14 11.66 -4.87
N PRO A 85 17.87 12.36 -3.97
CA PRO A 85 17.82 12.06 -2.55
C PRO A 85 16.46 12.31 -1.90
N GLN A 86 15.72 13.34 -2.34
CA GLN A 86 14.39 13.61 -1.79
C GLN A 86 13.39 12.56 -2.24
N ALA A 87 13.44 12.17 -3.51
CA ALA A 87 12.57 11.13 -4.04
C ALA A 87 12.81 9.78 -3.32
N GLU A 88 14.06 9.39 -3.11
CA GLU A 88 14.40 8.19 -2.33
C GLU A 88 13.86 8.24 -0.90
N ARG A 89 13.98 9.39 -0.21
CA ARG A 89 13.41 9.57 1.13
C ARG A 89 11.90 9.44 1.15
N LEU A 90 11.20 10.02 0.18
CA LEU A 90 9.74 9.91 0.06
C LEU A 90 9.31 8.46 -0.19
N MET A 91 10.06 7.77 -1.05
CA MET A 91 9.87 6.35 -1.33
C MET A 91 10.06 5.48 -0.10
N TRP A 92 11.14 5.71 0.64
CA TRP A 92 11.43 5.00 1.89
C TRP A 92 10.36 5.27 2.96
N ARG A 93 9.92 6.53 3.12
CA ARG A 93 8.85 6.89 4.06
C ARG A 93 7.53 6.19 3.73
N SER A 94 7.19 6.10 2.45
CA SER A 94 6.02 5.36 1.99
C SER A 94 6.12 3.86 2.30
N ALA A 95 7.27 3.25 2.03
CA ALA A 95 7.53 1.84 2.32
C ALA A 95 7.46 1.52 3.83
N GLN A 96 8.04 2.37 4.68
CA GLN A 96 7.96 2.27 6.14
C GLN A 96 6.51 2.34 6.63
N ALA A 97 5.75 3.35 6.20
CA ALA A 97 4.36 3.51 6.61
C ALA A 97 3.50 2.31 6.21
N LEU A 98 3.77 1.69 5.06
CA LEU A 98 3.09 0.49 4.62
C LEU A 98 3.50 -0.77 5.41
N GLY A 99 4.80 -0.92 5.69
CA GLY A 99 5.33 -2.06 6.45
C GLY A 99 4.95 -2.01 7.94
N ALA A 100 4.91 -0.81 8.51
CA ALA A 100 4.49 -0.56 9.89
C ALA A 100 2.97 -0.60 10.09
N ALA A 101 2.19 -0.60 9.01
CA ALA A 101 0.74 -0.59 9.08
C ALA A 101 0.22 -1.76 9.94
N ASP A 102 -0.36 -1.41 11.09
CA ASP A 102 -0.94 -2.37 12.02
C ASP A 102 -2.28 -2.87 11.50
N CYS A 103 -2.18 -3.78 10.54
CA CYS A 103 -3.29 -4.39 9.84
C CYS A 103 -3.09 -5.89 9.71
N ARG A 104 -2.39 -6.51 10.69
CA ARG A 104 -1.76 -7.83 10.55
C ARG A 104 -2.72 -8.98 10.96
N PRO A 105 -3.35 -9.72 10.02
CA PRO A 105 -3.85 -11.05 10.32
C PRO A 105 -2.69 -12.07 10.28
N GLU A 106 -2.80 -13.12 11.09
CA GLU A 106 -1.81 -14.15 11.47
C GLU A 106 -1.05 -14.91 10.36
N SER A 107 -1.04 -14.53 9.07
CA SER A 107 -0.35 -15.41 8.10
C SER A 107 0.31 -14.85 6.83
N ARG A 108 -0.23 -13.92 6.04
CA ARG A 108 0.37 -13.61 4.70
C ARG A 108 -0.02 -12.24 4.15
N TYR A 109 0.92 -11.50 3.58
CA TYR A 109 0.68 -10.22 2.88
C TYR A 109 0.80 -10.38 1.37
N ARG A 110 -0.12 -9.80 0.61
CA ARG A 110 -0.03 -9.65 -0.86
C ARG A 110 -0.21 -8.18 -1.21
N LEU A 111 0.74 -7.61 -1.94
CA LEU A 111 0.73 -6.20 -2.30
C LEU A 111 0.46 -6.04 -3.80
N SER A 112 -0.51 -5.20 -4.14
CA SER A 112 -0.81 -4.75 -5.50
C SER A 112 -0.49 -3.27 -5.62
N ALA A 113 0.58 -2.91 -6.33
CA ALA A 113 0.80 -1.53 -6.74
C ALA A 113 0.06 -1.28 -8.07
N ARG A 114 -0.98 -0.42 -8.08
CA ARG A 114 -1.83 -0.16 -9.26
C ARG A 114 -1.58 1.24 -9.81
N GLY A 115 -1.43 1.37 -11.13
CA GLY A 115 -1.36 2.66 -11.84
C GLY A 115 -0.02 2.92 -12.53
N GLY A 116 0.12 2.60 -13.83
CA GLY A 116 1.23 3.09 -14.66
C GLY A 116 2.69 2.77 -14.23
N TRP A 117 2.90 2.12 -13.08
CA TRP A 117 4.21 1.82 -12.47
C TRP A 117 5.04 0.81 -13.27
N ARG A 118 4.52 0.28 -14.37
CA ARG A 118 5.19 -0.78 -15.14
C ARG A 118 5.56 -0.43 -16.57
N GLN A 119 5.33 0.79 -17.06
CA GLN A 119 5.85 1.12 -18.39
C GLN A 119 7.40 1.11 -18.47
N ARG A 120 8.14 0.95 -17.35
CA ARG A 120 9.59 0.68 -17.31
C ARG A 120 10.10 -0.17 -16.11
N GLY A 121 9.29 -1.08 -15.54
CA GLY A 121 9.80 -2.02 -14.51
C GLY A 121 9.78 -1.59 -13.02
N LEU A 122 8.94 -0.63 -12.60
CA LEU A 122 8.98 -0.07 -11.23
C LEU A 122 8.24 -0.86 -10.14
N ALA A 123 7.55 -1.97 -10.46
CA ALA A 123 7.13 -2.93 -9.44
C ALA A 123 8.34 -3.65 -8.78
N GLY A 124 9.47 -3.70 -9.49
CA GLY A 124 10.69 -4.35 -9.00
C GLY A 124 11.41 -3.60 -7.87
N GLY A 125 11.13 -2.31 -7.62
CA GLY A 125 11.84 -1.53 -6.61
C GLY A 125 11.06 -1.30 -5.31
N TYR A 126 9.75 -1.09 -5.38
CA TYR A 126 8.96 -0.72 -4.18
C TYR A 126 8.78 -1.87 -3.19
N LEU A 127 8.48 -3.08 -3.69
CA LEU A 127 8.32 -4.25 -2.83
C LEU A 127 9.60 -4.60 -2.07
N PRO A 128 10.79 -4.57 -2.70
CA PRO A 128 12.05 -4.69 -1.96
C PRO A 128 12.23 -3.65 -0.86
N LEU A 129 11.85 -2.37 -1.06
CA LEU A 129 11.93 -1.36 0.00
C LEU A 129 11.04 -1.70 1.20
N VAL A 130 9.81 -2.18 0.95
CA VAL A 130 8.92 -2.63 2.03
C VAL A 130 9.51 -3.85 2.74
N ASN A 131 10.10 -4.78 1.98
CA ASN A 131 10.77 -5.95 2.55
C ASN A 131 12.00 -5.56 3.39
N GLU A 132 12.81 -4.61 2.91
CA GLU A 132 13.98 -4.07 3.59
C GLU A 132 13.60 -3.44 4.93
N TYR A 133 12.50 -2.69 4.99
CA TYR A 133 11.97 -2.20 6.25
C TYR A 133 11.52 -3.34 7.17
N LEU A 134 10.73 -4.30 6.66
CA LEU A 134 10.25 -5.42 7.48
C LEU A 134 11.39 -6.27 8.07
N LEU A 135 12.52 -6.39 7.36
CA LEU A 135 13.68 -7.12 7.86
C LEU A 135 14.37 -6.43 9.05
N GLN A 136 14.10 -5.14 9.29
CA GLN A 136 14.58 -4.40 10.46
C GLN A 136 13.72 -4.67 11.70
N GLU A 137 12.49 -5.17 11.52
CA GLU A 137 11.59 -5.52 12.61
C GLU A 137 11.98 -6.88 13.23
N PRO A 138 11.55 -7.17 14.47
CA PRO A 138 11.67 -8.51 15.05
C PRO A 138 11.07 -9.58 14.15
N ALA A 139 11.69 -10.77 14.12
CA ALA A 139 11.33 -11.86 13.20
C ALA A 139 9.84 -12.28 13.24
N VAL A 140 9.15 -12.09 14.37
CA VAL A 140 7.71 -12.35 14.51
C VAL A 140 6.85 -11.48 13.57
N TYR A 141 7.38 -10.33 13.14
CA TYR A 141 6.75 -9.42 12.20
C TYR A 141 7.17 -9.67 10.75
N HIS A 142 8.02 -10.66 10.48
CA HIS A 142 8.41 -10.97 9.10
C HIS A 142 7.28 -11.72 8.41
N VAL A 143 6.88 -11.21 7.25
CA VAL A 143 5.75 -11.76 6.48
C VAL A 143 6.16 -11.90 5.03
N PRO A 144 5.80 -13.01 4.36
CA PRO A 144 6.11 -13.17 2.95
C PRO A 144 5.33 -12.14 2.13
N LEU A 145 6.05 -11.30 1.40
CA LEU A 145 5.48 -10.35 0.44
C LEU A 145 5.40 -10.98 -0.95
N ARG A 146 4.30 -10.73 -1.66
CA ARG A 146 4.15 -11.14 -3.06
C ARG A 146 3.47 -10.05 -3.86
N GLU A 147 3.91 -9.88 -5.11
CA GLU A 147 3.18 -9.10 -6.09
C GLU A 147 1.78 -9.69 -6.31
N ALA A 148 0.81 -8.81 -6.52
CA ALA A 148 -0.52 -9.21 -6.93
C ALA A 148 -0.50 -9.85 -8.32
N TYR A 149 -1.10 -11.04 -8.41
CA TYR A 149 -1.19 -11.79 -9.65
C TYR A 149 -2.10 -11.10 -10.66
N TYR A 150 -3.33 -10.78 -10.26
CA TYR A 150 -4.29 -10.07 -11.08
C TYR A 150 -4.06 -8.55 -10.97
N ARG A 151 -3.88 -7.88 -12.11
CA ARG A 151 -3.51 -6.46 -12.19
C ARG A 151 -4.73 -5.57 -12.39
N HIS A 152 -5.20 -5.43 -13.63
CA HIS A 152 -6.22 -4.44 -14.03
C HIS A 152 -7.67 -4.86 -13.74
N ASP A 153 -7.92 -6.16 -13.55
CA ASP A 153 -9.28 -6.69 -13.36
C ASP A 153 -9.47 -7.46 -12.06
N ALA A 154 -8.51 -7.38 -11.13
CA ALA A 154 -8.59 -8.07 -9.84
C ALA A 154 -9.89 -7.77 -9.08
N GLY A 155 -10.38 -6.52 -9.15
CA GLY A 155 -11.65 -6.13 -8.54
C GLY A 155 -12.86 -6.78 -9.21
N LEU A 156 -12.91 -6.77 -10.55
CA LEU A 156 -14.00 -7.39 -11.32
C LEU A 156 -14.04 -8.90 -11.12
N LEU A 157 -12.89 -9.56 -11.26
CA LEU A 157 -12.75 -11.01 -11.03
C LEU A 157 -13.07 -11.39 -9.58
N GLY A 158 -12.56 -10.61 -8.62
CA GLY A 158 -12.81 -10.85 -7.19
C GLY A 158 -14.29 -10.71 -6.83
N ALA A 159 -14.97 -9.68 -7.36
CA ALA A 159 -16.40 -9.49 -7.14
C ALA A 159 -17.24 -10.62 -7.77
N ALA A 160 -16.91 -11.04 -8.99
CA ALA A 160 -17.60 -12.15 -9.66
C ALA A 160 -17.44 -13.46 -8.90
N LEU A 161 -16.22 -13.78 -8.44
CA LEU A 161 -15.95 -14.97 -7.64
C LEU A 161 -16.64 -14.93 -6.28
N TRP A 162 -16.67 -13.76 -5.64
CA TRP A 162 -17.32 -13.60 -4.34
C TRP A 162 -18.84 -13.78 -4.45
N GLY A 163 -19.47 -13.18 -5.45
CA GLY A 163 -20.92 -13.33 -5.69
C GLY A 163 -21.35 -14.74 -6.10
N GLN A 164 -20.44 -15.59 -6.58
CA GLN A 164 -20.72 -17.01 -6.82
C GLN A 164 -20.79 -17.83 -5.54
N GLY A 165 -20.05 -17.44 -4.50
CA GLY A 165 -19.93 -18.18 -3.22
C GLY A 165 -20.90 -17.76 -2.12
N GLU A 166 -21.82 -16.82 -2.38
CA GLU A 166 -22.88 -16.42 -1.44
C GLU A 166 -24.23 -17.14 -1.68
N ASN A 167 -24.29 -18.07 -2.65
CA ASN A 167 -25.49 -18.85 -2.98
C ASN A 167 -25.54 -20.25 -2.33
N GLU A 168 -24.69 -20.53 -1.34
CA GLU A 168 -24.70 -21.76 -0.50
C GLU A 168 -24.74 -21.38 0.99
#